data_AF-A0A7C1QX59-F1
#
_entry.id   AF-A0A7C1QX59-F1
#
_cell.length_a   1.000
_cell.length_b   1.000
_cell.length_c   1.000
_cell.angle_alpha   90.00
_cell.angle_beta   90.00
_cell.angle_gamma   90.00
#
_symmetry.space_group_name_H-M   'P 1'
#
loop_
_entity.id
_entity.type
_entity.pdbx_description
1 polymer ?
#
loop_
_entity_poly.entity_id
_entity_poly.type
_entity_poly.pdbx_seq_one_letter_code
_entity_poly.pdbx_strand_id
1 'polypeptide(L)'
;LIKKALNEVEGIYAVKRGLWGERIKIEYLQEGIGLSLELIIKEGNAIPQLVEETQKKVKQEVQRVLDKPVAKINIKIKGIKHIS
;
A
#
# COMPACT_ATOMS: atom_id res chain seq x y z
N LEU A 1 -10.28 5.05 3.58
CA LEU A 1 -10.45 3.59 3.69
C LEU A 1 -9.14 2.85 3.45
N ILE A 2 -8.56 2.87 2.24
CA ILE A 2 -7.22 2.26 1.99
C ILE A 2 -6.13 2.83 2.92
N LYS A 3 -6.13 4.15 3.16
CA LYS A 3 -5.22 4.78 4.13
C LYS A 3 -5.40 4.26 5.57
N LYS A 4 -6.62 3.86 5.96
CA LYS A 4 -6.89 3.27 7.27
C LYS A 4 -6.28 1.87 7.34
N ALA A 5 -6.53 1.03 6.33
CA ALA A 5 -5.91 -0.30 6.22
C ALA A 5 -4.36 -0.23 6.26
N LEU A 6 -3.77 0.79 5.64
CA LEU A 6 -2.32 1.02 5.68
C LEU A 6 -1.80 1.47 7.05
N ASN A 7 -2.59 2.24 7.80
CA ASN A 7 -2.22 2.63 9.17
C ASN A 7 -2.27 1.45 10.16
N GLU A 8 -2.99 0.37 9.81
CA GLU A 8 -3.11 -0.84 10.62
C GLU A 8 -1.97 -1.85 10.36
N VAL A 9 -1.06 -1.57 9.41
CA VAL A 9 0.13 -2.40 9.18
C VAL A 9 1.26 -1.86 10.04
N GLU A 10 1.68 -2.67 11.02
CA GLU A 10 2.83 -2.34 11.85
C GLU A 10 4.09 -2.25 10.97
N GLY A 11 4.96 -1.29 11.28
CA GLY A 11 6.15 -1.04 10.46
C GLY A 11 5.96 -0.05 9.30
N ILE A 12 4.73 0.34 8.90
CA ILE A 12 4.56 1.46 7.96
C ILE A 12 4.73 2.78 8.72
N TYR A 13 5.66 3.62 8.24
CA TYR A 13 5.82 4.98 8.77
C TYR A 13 4.86 5.95 8.07
N ALA A 14 4.84 5.94 6.74
CA ALA A 14 3.97 6.82 5.97
C ALA A 14 3.73 6.30 4.54
N VAL A 15 2.61 6.75 3.96
CA VAL A 15 2.33 6.64 2.53
C VAL A 15 2.73 7.96 1.86
N LYS A 16 3.72 7.93 0.97
CA LYS A 16 4.21 9.13 0.28
C LYS A 16 3.21 9.58 -0.78
N ARG A 17 3.11 10.89 -1.03
CA ARG A 17 2.44 11.41 -2.23
C ARG A 17 3.24 10.97 -3.46
N GLY A 18 2.58 10.35 -4.43
CA GLY A 18 3.16 10.12 -5.74
C GLY A 18 3.39 11.43 -6.49
N LEU A 19 4.05 11.36 -7.64
CA LEU A 19 4.42 12.51 -8.49
C LEU A 19 3.22 13.40 -8.92
N TRP A 20 2.00 12.89 -8.80
CA TRP A 20 0.75 13.57 -9.17
C TRP A 20 -0.08 14.05 -7.95
N GLY A 21 0.52 14.09 -6.75
CA GLY A 21 -0.14 14.60 -5.54
C GLY A 21 -1.06 13.60 -4.81
N GLU A 22 -1.46 12.52 -5.48
CA GLU A 22 -2.23 11.42 -4.88
C GLU A 22 -1.32 10.45 -4.10
N ARG A 23 -1.78 10.00 -2.93
CA ARG A 23 -1.00 9.07 -2.08
C ARG A 23 -1.07 7.62 -2.57
N ILE A 24 -2.06 7.28 -3.39
CA ILE A 24 -2.38 5.93 -3.85
C ILE A 24 -2.86 6.08 -5.28
N LYS A 25 -2.21 5.41 -6.24
CA LYS A 25 -2.68 5.39 -7.64
C LYS A 25 -3.58 4.18 -7.85
N ILE A 26 -4.76 4.41 -8.40
CA ILE A 26 -5.72 3.37 -8.78
C ILE A 26 -5.84 3.36 -10.30
N GLU A 27 -5.76 2.18 -10.90
CA GLU A 27 -5.89 1.95 -12.34
C GLU A 27 -6.95 0.87 -12.58
N TYR A 28 -7.83 1.06 -13.57
CA TYR A 28 -8.79 0.05 -13.98
C TYR A 28 -8.21 -0.74 -15.15
N LEU A 29 -7.88 -2.01 -14.90
CA LEU A 29 -7.33 -2.95 -15.87
C LEU A 29 -8.44 -3.87 -16.38
N GLN A 30 -8.19 -4.57 -17.50
CA GLN A 30 -9.14 -5.57 -18.01
C GLN A 30 -9.43 -6.67 -16.97
N GLU A 31 -8.42 -7.07 -16.19
CA GLU A 31 -8.52 -8.16 -15.20
C GLU A 31 -8.99 -7.69 -13.82
N GLY A 32 -9.17 -6.38 -13.61
CA GLY A 32 -9.59 -5.82 -12.32
C GLY A 32 -8.84 -4.54 -11.94
N ILE A 33 -8.74 -4.28 -10.64
CA ILE A 33 -8.12 -3.06 -10.11
C ILE A 33 -6.61 -3.25 -9.97
N GLY A 34 -5.85 -2.31 -10.53
CA GLY A 34 -4.43 -2.11 -10.27
C GLY A 34 -4.20 -1.03 -9.21
N LEU A 35 -3.31 -1.28 -8.28
CA LEU A 35 -2.92 -0.32 -7.24
C LEU A 35 -1.42 -0.11 -7.25
N SER A 36 -1.00 1.15 -7.10
CA SER A 36 0.41 1.48 -6.84
C SER A 36 0.54 2.34 -5.59
N LEU A 37 1.39 1.87 -4.67
CA LEU A 37 1.64 2.47 -3.37
C LEU A 37 3.11 2.84 -3.23
N GLU A 38 3.36 4.01 -2.64
CA GLU A 38 4.70 4.43 -2.26
C GLU A 38 4.80 4.52 -0.73
N LEU A 39 5.66 3.69 -0.12
CA LEU A 39 5.74 3.56 1.34
C LEU A 39 7.08 4.04 1.87
N ILE A 40 7.05 4.66 3.04
CA ILE A 40 8.19 4.83 3.93
C ILE A 40 7.97 3.86 5.08
N ILE A 41 8.96 3.02 5.35
CA ILE A 41 8.89 1.99 6.38
C ILE A 41 9.69 2.40 7.62
N LYS A 42 9.30 1.90 8.77
CA LYS A 42 10.01 2.03 10.03
C LYS A 42 11.24 1.13 10.03
N GLU A 43 12.34 1.61 10.58
CA GLU A 43 13.54 0.78 10.77
C GLU A 43 13.28 -0.45 11.66
N GLY A 44 14.07 -1.51 11.49
CA GLY A 44 13.95 -2.76 12.25
C GLY A 44 12.87 -3.74 11.75
N ASN A 45 12.17 -3.41 10.66
CA ASN A 45 11.11 -4.24 10.10
C ASN A 45 11.60 -5.03 8.88
N ALA A 46 11.21 -6.30 8.79
CA ALA A 46 11.50 -7.14 7.63
C ALA A 46 10.64 -6.68 6.43
N ILE A 47 11.30 -6.09 5.43
CA ILE A 47 10.61 -5.54 4.24
C ILE A 47 9.70 -6.56 3.55
N PRO A 48 10.11 -7.83 3.31
CA PRO A 48 9.25 -8.78 2.63
C PRO A 48 7.94 -9.05 3.37
N GLN A 49 7.99 -9.24 4.70
CA GLN A 49 6.81 -9.50 5.53
C GLN A 49 5.86 -8.30 5.52
N LEU A 50 6.41 -7.09 5.62
CA LEU A 50 5.64 -5.86 5.58
C LEU A 50 4.96 -5.65 4.22
N VAL A 51 5.64 -5.96 3.12
CA VAL A 51 5.08 -5.89 1.77
C VAL A 51 3.91 -6.88 1.64
N GLU A 52 4.08 -8.12 2.09
CA GLU A 52 3.04 -9.16 2.03
C GLU A 52 1.80 -8.77 2.85
N GLU A 53 1.99 -8.34 4.10
CA GLU A 53 0.91 -7.87 4.96
C GLU A 53 0.17 -6.69 4.33
N THR A 54 0.93 -5.73 3.79
CA THR A 54 0.35 -4.56 3.12
C THR A 54 -0.49 -4.96 1.91
N GLN A 55 0.02 -5.84 1.05
CA GLN A 55 -0.71 -6.32 -0.11
C GLN A 55 -2.01 -7.02 0.32
N LYS A 56 -1.95 -7.87 1.35
CA LYS A 56 -3.13 -8.57 1.89
C LYS A 56 -4.19 -7.59 2.38
N LYS A 57 -3.83 -6.64 3.26
CA LYS A 57 -4.81 -5.68 3.84
C LYS A 57 -5.38 -4.75 2.78
N VAL A 58 -4.54 -4.22 1.90
CA VAL A 58 -4.99 -3.33 0.82
C VAL A 58 -5.91 -4.08 -0.15
N LYS A 59 -5.57 -5.32 -0.52
CA LYS A 59 -6.41 -6.16 -1.38
C LYS A 59 -7.80 -6.33 -0.77
N GLN A 60 -7.88 -6.77 0.48
CA GLN A 60 -9.14 -7.00 1.18
C GLN A 60 -10.00 -5.73 1.23
N GLU A 61 -9.40 -4.60 1.61
CA GLU A 61 -10.15 -3.34 1.75
C GLU A 61 -10.62 -2.80 0.40
N VAL A 62 -9.80 -2.91 -0.65
CA VAL A 62 -10.18 -2.43 -1.99
C VAL A 62 -11.26 -3.31 -2.62
N GLN A 63 -11.14 -4.64 -2.52
CA GLN A 63 -12.18 -5.54 -3.01
C GLN A 63 -13.51 -5.29 -2.30
N ARG A 64 -13.47 -5.07 -0.98
CA ARG A 64 -14.67 -4.75 -0.17
C ARG A 64 -15.35 -3.45 -0.59
N VAL A 65 -14.56 -2.42 -0.93
CA VAL A 65 -15.09 -1.07 -1.23
C VAL A 65 -15.53 -0.93 -2.69
N LEU A 66 -14.79 -1.53 -3.62
CA LEU A 66 -15.02 -1.33 -5.06
C LEU A 66 -15.76 -2.48 -5.74
N ASP A 67 -16.09 -3.54 -4.98
CA ASP A 67 -16.79 -4.74 -5.44
C ASP A 67 -16.24 -5.33 -6.76
N LYS A 68 -14.92 -5.26 -6.88
CA LYS A 68 -14.15 -5.67 -8.06
C LYS A 68 -12.88 -6.40 -7.61
N PRO A 69 -12.42 -7.40 -8.37
CA PRO A 69 -11.18 -8.08 -8.06
C PRO A 69 -9.99 -7.12 -8.16
N VAL A 70 -9.02 -7.28 -7.26
CA VAL A 70 -7.73 -6.59 -7.36
C VAL A 70 -6.78 -7.51 -8.12
N ALA A 71 -6.39 -7.09 -9.31
CA ALA A 71 -5.51 -7.83 -10.20
C ALA A 71 -4.04 -7.67 -9.80
N LYS A 72 -3.63 -6.46 -9.39
CA LYS A 72 -2.23 -6.18 -9.05
C LYS A 72 -2.08 -5.12 -7.97
N ILE A 73 -1.12 -5.31 -7.07
CA ILE A 73 -0.69 -4.29 -6.10
C ILE A 73 0.83 -4.14 -6.18
N ASN A 74 1.28 -3.00 -6.70
CA ASN A 74 2.67 -2.62 -6.72
C ASN A 74 3.01 -1.79 -5.48
N ILE A 75 4.06 -2.17 -4.77
CA ILE A 75 4.57 -1.42 -3.62
C ILE A 75 5.99 -0.96 -3.94
N LYS A 76 6.22 0.35 -3.86
CA LYS A 76 7.55 0.95 -3.97
C LYS A 76 7.98 1.47 -2.60
N ILE A 77 9.04 0.89 -2.05
CA ILE A 77 9.67 1.41 -0.84
C ILE A 77 10.52 2.63 -1.22
N LYS A 78 10.22 3.78 -0.62
CA LYS A 78 10.89 5.07 -0.89
C LYS A 78 11.94 5.44 0.13
N GLY A 79 11.95 4.76 1.28
CA GLY A 79 12.92 5.00 2.33
C GLY A 79 12.57 4.23 3.59
N ILE A 80 13.54 4.21 4.49
CA ILE A 80 13.44 3.66 5.84
C ILE A 80 13.61 4.84 6.78
N LYS A 81 12.71 4.97 7.75
CA LYS A 81 12.77 6.02 8.76
C LYS A 81 13.12 5.41 10.11
N HIS A 82 14.21 5.91 10.68
CA HIS A 82 14.54 5.72 12.07
C HIS A 82 13.47 6.37 12.94
N ILE A 83 12.96 5.62 13.93
CA ILE A 83 12.05 6.14 14.95
C ILE A 83 12.83 6.15 16.25
N SER A 84 13.28 7.33 16.65
CA SER A 84 13.80 7.61 18.00
C SER A 84 12.68 8.12 18.88
#